data_AF-A0AAW7YZ86-F1
#
_entry.id   AF-A0AAW7YZ86-F1
#
_cell.length_a   1.000
_cell.length_b   1.000
_cell.length_c   1.000
_cell.angle_alpha   90.00
_cell.angle_beta   90.00
_cell.angle_gamma   90.00
#
_symmetry.space_group_name_H-M   'P 1'
#
loop_
_entity.id
_entity.type
_entity.pdbx_description
1 polymer ?
#
loop_
_entity_poly.entity_id
_entity_poly.type
_entity_poly.pdbx_seq_one_letter_code
_entity_poly.pdbx_strand_id
1 'polypeptide(L)'
;GQAGDNIGALLRGTKKEDVERGQVLAKPGSITPHTEFDANVYILTKDEGGRHKPFFSNYRPQFFFRTTDVTGTIELPEGTEMCMP
;
A
#
# COMPACT_ATOMS: atom_id res chain seq x y z
N GLY A 1 -20.54 -14.76 -3.20
CA GLY A 1 -20.72 -13.31 -3.33
C GLY A 1 -20.41 -12.89 -4.74
N GLN A 2 -20.89 -11.72 -5.12
CA GLN A 2 -20.55 -11.01 -6.35
C GLN A 2 -19.69 -9.79 -6.00
N ALA A 3 -19.14 -9.11 -7.01
CA ALA A 3 -18.38 -7.89 -6.78
C ALA A 3 -19.27 -6.82 -6.11
N GLY A 4 -18.80 -6.25 -5.01
CA GLY A 4 -19.53 -5.25 -4.20
C GLY A 4 -20.18 -5.79 -2.93
N ASP A 5 -20.33 -7.11 -2.79
CA ASP A 5 -20.89 -7.71 -1.58
C ASP A 5 -19.90 -7.66 -0.39
N ASN A 6 -20.43 -7.41 0.81
CA ASN A 6 -19.72 -7.70 2.05
C ASN A 6 -20.05 -9.13 2.50
N ILE A 7 -19.04 -10.00 2.57
CA ILE A 7 -19.23 -11.44 2.81
C ILE A 7 -18.24 -12.00 3.83
N GLY A 8 -18.58 -13.16 4.40
CA GLY A 8 -17.62 -14.08 5.02
C GLY A 8 -17.34 -15.26 4.08
N ALA A 9 -16.06 -15.66 3.96
CA ALA A 9 -15.64 -16.82 3.18
C ALA A 9 -15.06 -17.90 4.10
N LEU A 10 -15.63 -19.11 4.06
CA LEU A 10 -15.08 -20.26 4.79
C LEU A 10 -13.87 -20.82 4.05
N LEU A 11 -12.71 -20.83 4.70
CA LEU A 11 -11.47 -21.38 4.16
C LEU A 11 -11.21 -22.76 4.76
N ARG A 12 -11.28 -23.80 3.91
CA ARG A 12 -11.12 -25.18 4.36
C ARG A 12 -9.65 -25.45 4.74
N GLY A 13 -9.43 -25.89 5.97
CA GLY A 13 -8.11 -26.34 6.44
C GLY A 13 -7.14 -25.21 6.81
N THR A 14 -7.62 -23.97 6.83
CA THR A 14 -6.84 -22.79 7.22
C THR A 14 -7.16 -22.42 8.66
N LYS A 15 -6.14 -22.18 9.49
CA LYS A 15 -6.33 -21.69 10.85
C LYS A 15 -6.44 -20.18 10.87
N LYS A 16 -6.89 -19.63 11.98
CA LYS A 16 -7.05 -18.18 12.13
C LYS A 16 -5.70 -17.46 12.05
N GLU A 17 -4.65 -18.06 12.59
CA GLU A 17 -3.28 -17.55 12.60
C GLU A 17 -2.57 -17.63 11.24
N ASP A 18 -3.12 -18.37 10.27
CA ASP A 18 -2.55 -18.49 8.92
C ASP A 18 -3.02 -17.35 8.00
N VAL A 19 -3.97 -16.52 8.45
CA VAL A 19 -4.55 -15.42 7.67
C VAL A 19 -4.54 -14.14 8.48
N GLU A 20 -4.06 -13.08 7.87
CA GLU A 20 -3.98 -11.77 8.50
C GLU A 20 -4.59 -10.65 7.64
N ARG A 21 -4.92 -9.55 8.30
CA ARG A 21 -5.43 -8.35 7.63
C ARG A 21 -4.36 -7.79 6.69
N GLY A 22 -4.76 -7.51 5.46
CA GLY A 22 -3.88 -7.08 4.37
C GLY A 22 -3.71 -8.10 3.27
N GLN A 23 -3.93 -9.38 3.58
CA GLN A 23 -4.00 -10.44 2.57
C GLN A 23 -5.30 -10.38 1.76
N VAL A 24 -5.30 -11.03 0.59
CA VAL A 24 -6.44 -11.07 -0.32
C VAL A 24 -6.79 -12.49 -0.73
N LEU A 25 -8.09 -12.77 -0.90
CA LEU A 25 -8.56 -13.97 -1.58
C LEU A 25 -8.65 -13.68 -3.09
N ALA A 26 -7.95 -14.46 -3.90
CA ALA A 26 -7.90 -14.27 -5.34
C ALA A 26 -7.98 -15.62 -6.08
N LYS A 27 -8.39 -15.58 -7.35
CA LYS A 27 -8.32 -16.76 -8.22
C LYS A 27 -6.85 -17.22 -8.30
N PRO A 28 -6.54 -18.53 -8.20
CA PRO A 28 -5.18 -19.01 -8.31
C PRO A 28 -4.47 -18.50 -9.57
N GLY A 29 -3.25 -17.97 -9.40
CA GLY A 29 -2.42 -17.43 -10.47
C GLY A 29 -2.85 -16.06 -11.03
N SER A 30 -3.90 -15.43 -10.50
CA SER A 30 -4.37 -14.12 -11.02
C SER A 30 -3.62 -12.92 -10.44
N ILE A 31 -2.94 -13.08 -9.30
CA ILE A 31 -2.15 -12.04 -8.66
C ILE A 31 -0.96 -12.68 -7.92
N THR A 32 0.15 -11.97 -7.90
CA THR A 32 1.38 -12.33 -7.15
C THR A 32 1.74 -11.22 -6.17
N PRO A 33 2.37 -11.53 -5.03
CA PRO A 33 2.86 -10.51 -4.11
C PRO A 33 4.08 -9.78 -4.70
N HIS A 34 4.19 -8.48 -4.42
CA HIS A 34 5.31 -7.63 -4.84
C HIS A 34 5.74 -6.74 -3.68
N THR A 35 7.03 -6.39 -3.64
CA THR A 35 7.63 -5.52 -2.61
C THR A 35 8.21 -4.23 -3.18
N GLU A 36 8.35 -4.15 -4.51
CA GLU A 36 8.94 -3.04 -5.23
C GLU A 36 8.04 -2.72 -6.44
N PHE A 37 7.79 -1.44 -6.67
CA PHE A 37 6.95 -0.95 -7.75
C PHE A 37 7.23 0.54 -8.00
N ASP A 38 7.01 0.97 -9.25
CA ASP A 38 6.95 2.39 -9.59
C ASP A 38 5.52 2.91 -9.42
N ALA A 39 5.38 4.15 -8.94
CA ALA A 39 4.08 4.79 -8.80
C ALA A 39 4.14 6.29 -9.06
N ASN A 40 3.03 6.82 -9.58
CA ASN A 40 2.77 8.25 -9.62
C ASN A 40 1.96 8.63 -8.39
N VAL A 41 2.48 9.58 -7.60
CA VAL A 41 1.89 9.99 -6.33
C VAL A 41 1.68 11.50 -6.31
N TYR A 42 0.52 11.92 -5.82
CA TYR A 42 0.27 13.33 -5.48
C TYR A 42 0.56 13.53 -4.00
N ILE A 43 1.42 14.49 -3.68
CA ILE A 43 1.72 14.87 -2.30
C ILE A 43 0.79 16.00 -1.90
N LEU A 44 0.04 15.80 -0.81
CA LEU A 44 -0.87 16.81 -0.30
C LEU A 44 -0.10 18.06 0.14
N THR A 45 -0.63 19.21 -0.25
CA THR A 45 -0.15 20.51 0.19
C THR A 45 -0.44 20.75 1.67
N LYS A 46 0.22 21.74 2.26
CA LYS A 46 -0.05 22.17 3.64
C LYS A 46 -1.53 22.51 3.86
N ASP A 47 -2.17 23.17 2.89
CA ASP A 47 -3.57 23.61 3.01
C ASP A 47 -4.56 22.44 2.88
N GLU A 48 -4.13 21.35 2.25
CA GLU A 48 -4.84 20.06 2.22
C GLU A 48 -4.59 19.20 3.46
N GLY A 49 -3.88 19.73 4.47
CA GLY A 49 -3.52 18.99 5.69
C GLY A 49 -2.32 18.05 5.50
N GLY A 50 -1.55 18.25 4.44
CA GLY A 50 -0.35 17.48 4.14
C GLY A 50 0.86 17.91 4.97
N ARG A 51 2.04 17.65 4.41
CA ARG A 51 3.30 17.91 5.12
C ARG A 51 3.65 19.39 5.08
N HIS A 52 4.35 19.87 6.10
CA HIS A 52 4.91 21.24 6.11
C HIS A 52 6.34 21.30 5.55
N LYS A 53 7.07 20.19 5.61
CA LYS A 53 8.48 20.10 5.22
C LYS A 53 8.65 19.09 4.07
N PRO A 54 9.60 19.32 3.16
CA PRO A 54 9.93 18.36 2.12
C PRO A 54 10.33 17.00 2.70
N PHE A 55 10.35 16.00 1.82
CA PHE A 55 10.99 14.72 2.09
C PHE A 55 11.97 14.37 0.95
N PHE A 56 12.93 13.51 1.29
CA PHE A 56 14.02 13.10 0.42
C PHE A 56 13.93 11.59 0.15
N SER A 57 14.77 11.08 -0.74
CA SER A 57 14.98 9.62 -0.89
C SER A 57 15.31 8.97 0.47
N ASN A 58 14.92 7.71 0.64
CA ASN A 58 14.91 6.97 1.91
C ASN A 58 13.87 7.44 2.94
N TYR A 59 12.95 8.32 2.59
CA TYR A 59 11.78 8.57 3.43
C TYR A 59 10.99 7.27 3.63
N ARG A 60 10.61 6.97 4.88
CA ARG A 60 9.94 5.73 5.28
C ARG A 60 8.51 5.93 5.76
N PRO A 61 7.55 6.26 4.88
CA PRO A 61 6.15 6.35 5.26
C PRO A 61 5.50 4.95 5.36
N GLN A 62 4.29 4.94 5.92
CA GLN A 62 3.36 3.82 5.79
C GLN A 62 2.54 4.00 4.51
N PHE A 63 2.47 2.92 3.71
CA PHE A 63 1.66 2.85 2.51
C PHE A 63 0.41 2.04 2.80
N PHE A 64 -0.76 2.68 2.64
CA PHE A 64 -2.03 2.01 2.83
C PHE A 64 -2.45 1.29 1.54
N PHE A 65 -2.43 -0.04 1.56
CA PHE A 65 -2.92 -0.88 0.48
C PHE A 65 -4.19 -1.62 0.91
N ARG A 66 -5.33 -1.14 0.41
CA ARG A 66 -6.68 -1.68 0.67
C ARG A 66 -7.08 -1.72 2.14
N THR A 67 -6.52 -2.65 2.92
CA THR A 67 -6.89 -2.90 4.31
C THR A 67 -5.69 -2.90 5.25
N THR A 68 -4.47 -2.74 4.75
CA THR A 68 -3.26 -2.77 5.58
C THR A 68 -2.31 -1.61 5.30
N ASP A 69 -1.56 -1.24 6.32
CA ASP A 69 -0.46 -0.29 6.26
C ASP A 69 0.86 -1.05 6.22
N VAL A 70 1.67 -0.80 5.20
CA VAL A 70 3.00 -1.41 5.04
C VAL A 70 4.03 -0.30 5.00
N THR A 71 5.01 -0.33 5.90
CA THR A 71 6.14 0.62 5.84
C THR A 71 7.03 0.29 4.65
N GLY A 72 7.33 1.30 3.83
CA GLY A 72 8.23 1.18 2.68
C GLY A 72 9.25 2.30 2.64
N THR A 73 10.20 2.23 1.71
CA THR A 73 11.16 3.30 1.41
C THR A 73 10.83 3.93 0.07
N ILE A 74 10.98 5.24 -0.05
CA ILE A 74 10.81 5.96 -1.32
C ILE A 74 12.18 6.21 -1.95
N GLU A 75 12.31 5.86 -3.23
CA GLU A 75 13.39 6.30 -4.11
C GLU A 75 12.82 7.34 -5.08
N LEU A 76 13.43 8.52 -5.12
CA LEU A 76 13.02 9.58 -6.05
C LEU A 76 13.71 9.40 -7.41
N PRO A 77 13.08 9.86 -8.52
CA PRO A 77 13.69 9.82 -9.84
C PRO A 77 15.05 10.53 -9.89
N GLU A 78 15.92 10.12 -10.81
CA GLU A 78 17.21 10.75 -11.03
C GLU A 78 17.07 12.28 -11.24
N GLY A 79 17.93 13.05 -10.59
CA GLY A 79 17.87 14.53 -10.61
C GLY A 79 16.83 15.17 -9.68
N THR A 80 16.01 14.37 -8.98
CA THR A 80 15.06 14.88 -7.97
C THR A 80 15.63 14.69 -6.57
N GLU A 81 16.18 15.77 -6.01
CA GLU A 81 16.77 15.71 -4.65
C GLU A 81 15.70 15.63 -3.55
N MET A 82 14.56 16.31 -3.74
CA MET A 82 13.50 16.38 -2.74
C MET A 82 12.13 16.59 -3.36
N CYS A 83 11.10 16.12 -2.65
CA CYS A 83 9.71 16.37 -2.96
C CYS A 83 9.11 17.38 -1.97
N MET A 84 8.57 18.48 -2.50
CA MET A 84 7.87 19.49 -1.72
C MET A 84 6.37 19.15 -1.64
N PRO A 85 5.72 19.34 -0.48
CA PRO A 85 4.27 19.21 -0.33
C PRO A 85 3.54 20.42 -0.92
#